data_AF-A0A535YW43-F1
#
_entry.id   AF-A0A535YW43-F1
#
_cell.length_a   1.000
_cell.length_b   1.000
_cell.length_c   1.000
_cell.angle_alpha   90.00
_cell.angle_beta   90.00
_cell.angle_gamma   90.00
#
_symmetry.space_group_name_H-M   'P 1'
#
loop_
_entity.id
_entity.type
_entity.pdbx_description
1 polymer ?
#
loop_
_entity_poly.entity_id
_entity_poly.type
_entity_poly.pdbx_seq_one_letter_code
_entity_poly.pdbx_strand_id
1 'polypeptide(L)'
;MLTLLGLLALPQMPRLWRHETTFYDRVPAWWSWGAGGWVAWVRSLPAGAAGAYAAILLGLYLFFVSPIFKLSRQADLVVIWVLLPVVCILFLIFGSIFFFGRPKFLIPPHLREAATTRHTLS
;
A
#
# COMPACT_ATOMS: atom_id res chain seq x y z
N MET A 1 0.83 -10.30 10.68
CA MET A 1 1.80 -9.27 11.13
C MET A 1 1.85 -8.08 10.18
N LEU A 2 2.03 -8.28 8.86
CA LEU A 2 2.01 -7.20 7.84
C LEU A 2 0.71 -6.39 7.81
N THR A 3 -0.44 -7.03 8.06
CA THR A 3 -1.76 -6.40 8.11
C THR A 3 -1.95 -5.45 9.30
N LEU A 4 -1.47 -5.82 10.49
CA LEU A 4 -1.48 -4.95 11.69
C LEU A 4 -0.59 -3.70 11.51
N LEU A 5 0.59 -3.88 10.90
CA LEU A 5 1.46 -2.76 10.54
C LEU A 5 0.81 -1.85 9.48
N GLY A 6 0.07 -2.45 8.52
CA GLY A 6 -0.73 -1.70 7.55
C GLY A 6 -1.82 -0.84 8.20
N LEU A 7 -2.56 -1.37 9.18
CA LEU A 7 -3.56 -0.62 9.95
C LEU A 7 -2.95 0.56 10.72
N LEU A 8 -1.81 0.34 11.38
CA LEU A 8 -1.11 1.40 12.12
C LEU A 8 -0.47 2.46 11.19
N ALA A 9 -0.24 2.11 9.93
CA ALA A 9 0.29 3.02 8.92
C ALA A 9 -0.79 3.92 8.29
N LEU A 10 -2.07 3.52 8.28
CA LEU A 10 -3.16 4.31 7.68
C LEU A 10 -3.28 5.74 8.24
N PRO A 11 -3.25 5.97 9.57
CA PRO A 11 -3.29 7.32 10.14
C PRO A 11 -2.08 8.17 9.78
N GLN A 12 -0.95 7.55 9.43
CA GLN A 12 0.26 8.24 9.00
C GLN A 12 0.22 8.62 7.52
N MET A 13 -0.66 8.01 6.72
CA MET A 13 -0.74 8.28 5.27
C MET A 13 -1.06 9.74 4.93
N PRO A 14 -2.02 10.43 5.59
CA PRO A 14 -2.25 11.86 5.34
C PRO A 14 -1.04 12.72 5.67
N ARG A 15 -0.36 12.41 6.79
CA ARG A 15 0.87 13.11 7.21
C ARG A 15 2.00 12.90 6.24
N LEU A 16 2.22 11.66 5.80
CA LEU A 16 3.15 11.33 4.73
C LEU A 16 2.79 12.12 3.47
N TRP A 17 1.52 12.12 3.04
CA TRP A 17 1.07 12.77 1.82
C TRP A 17 1.36 14.28 1.81
N ARG A 18 1.18 14.94 2.96
CA ARG A 18 1.42 16.38 3.17
C ARG A 18 2.86 16.72 3.56
N HIS A 19 3.74 15.73 3.68
CA HIS A 19 5.12 15.90 4.14
C HIS A 19 5.21 16.52 5.55
N GLU A 20 4.32 16.11 6.46
CA GLU A 20 4.29 16.54 7.86
C GLU A 20 5.14 15.64 8.79
N THR A 21 5.96 14.76 8.23
CA THR A 21 6.78 13.79 8.99
C THR A 21 8.15 13.62 8.34
N THR A 22 9.20 13.68 9.15
CA THR A 22 10.60 13.47 8.72
C THR A 22 11.05 12.01 8.83
N PHE A 23 10.18 11.13 9.33
CA PHE A 23 10.50 9.72 9.58
C PHE A 23 11.00 8.99 8.33
N TYR A 24 10.53 9.38 7.15
CA TYR A 24 10.83 8.72 5.89
C TYR A 24 11.99 9.37 5.11
N ASP A 25 12.55 10.47 5.59
CA ASP A 25 13.60 11.21 4.88
C ASP A 25 14.94 10.48 4.90
N ARG A 26 15.17 9.65 5.93
CA ARG A 26 16.41 8.88 6.09
C ARG A 26 16.17 7.41 5.81
N VAL A 27 17.10 6.84 5.05
CA VAL A 27 17.14 5.39 4.80
C VAL A 27 17.51 4.69 6.12
N PRO A 28 16.69 3.77 6.63
CA PRO A 28 17.02 3.04 7.84
C PRO A 28 18.19 2.08 7.60
N ALA A 29 19.02 1.88 8.62
CA ALA A 29 20.21 1.03 8.54
C ALA A 29 19.91 -0.45 8.21
N TRP A 30 18.70 -0.92 8.52
CA TRP A 30 18.25 -2.28 8.20
C TRP A 30 17.79 -2.43 6.74
N TRP A 31 17.68 -1.35 5.97
CA TRP A 31 17.22 -1.38 4.59
C TRP A 31 18.34 -1.79 3.63
N SER A 32 18.14 -2.87 2.89
CA SER A 32 19.16 -3.45 2.01
C SER A 32 19.08 -2.99 0.55
N TRP A 33 18.01 -2.30 0.12
CA TRP A 33 17.78 -1.99 -1.31
C TRP A 33 18.27 -0.58 -1.69
N GLY A 34 19.16 -0.01 -0.87
CA GLY A 34 19.73 1.33 -1.02
C GLY A 34 18.70 2.46 -0.95
N ALA A 35 19.19 3.71 -1.09
CA ALA A 35 18.36 4.91 -1.03
C ALA A 35 17.26 4.95 -2.11
N GLY A 36 17.51 4.32 -3.25
CA GLY A 36 16.53 4.21 -4.33
C GLY A 36 15.35 3.34 -4.02
N GLY A 37 15.63 2.13 -3.55
CA GLY A 37 14.60 1.21 -3.09
C GLY A 37 13.81 1.81 -1.94
N TRP A 38 14.45 2.59 -1.06
CA TRP A 38 13.76 3.27 0.03
C TRP A 38 12.77 4.32 -0.48
N VAL A 39 13.19 5.20 -1.40
CA VAL A 39 12.28 6.19 -1.98
C VAL A 39 11.15 5.51 -2.75
N ALA A 40 11.43 4.47 -3.52
CA ALA A 40 10.43 3.67 -4.22
C ALA A 40 9.42 3.01 -3.25
N TRP A 41 9.91 2.47 -2.14
CA TRP A 41 9.10 1.92 -1.05
C TRP A 41 8.17 2.96 -0.44
N VAL A 42 8.71 4.13 -0.04
CA VAL A 42 7.92 5.21 0.57
C VAL A 42 6.83 5.71 -0.39
N ARG A 43 7.13 5.80 -1.69
CA ARG A 43 6.13 6.18 -2.71
C ARG A 43 5.00 5.18 -2.84
N SER A 44 5.27 3.89 -2.70
CA SER A 44 4.27 2.84 -2.87
C SER A 44 3.47 2.59 -1.58
N LEU A 45 3.90 3.10 -0.43
CA LEU A 45 3.20 2.94 0.86
C LEU A 45 1.70 3.25 0.83
N PRO A 46 1.20 4.33 0.20
CA PRO A 46 -0.24 4.60 0.15
C PRO A 46 -1.03 3.47 -0.53
N ALA A 47 -0.53 2.96 -1.66
CA ALA A 47 -1.16 1.84 -2.37
C ALA A 47 -1.07 0.55 -1.56
N GLY A 48 0.08 0.30 -0.92
CA GLY A 48 0.29 -0.85 -0.06
C GLY A 48 -0.62 -0.84 1.18
N ALA A 49 -0.78 0.32 1.82
CA ALA A 49 -1.66 0.50 2.98
C ALA A 49 -3.13 0.31 2.60
N ALA A 50 -3.58 0.85 1.47
CA ALA A 50 -4.92 0.61 0.95
C ALA A 50 -5.16 -0.89 0.64
N GLY A 51 -4.19 -1.55 0.01
CA GLY A 51 -4.26 -3.00 -0.27
C GLY A 51 -4.32 -3.83 1.00
N ALA A 52 -3.49 -3.51 2.01
CA ALA A 52 -3.50 -4.17 3.30
C ALA A 52 -4.83 -3.98 4.03
N TYR A 53 -5.44 -2.79 3.96
CA TYR A 53 -6.75 -2.53 4.53
C TYR A 53 -7.86 -3.36 3.87
N ALA A 54 -7.89 -3.40 2.53
CA ALA A 54 -8.85 -4.22 1.80
C ALA A 54 -8.71 -5.71 2.14
N ALA A 55 -7.48 -6.22 2.27
CA ALA A 55 -7.23 -7.59 2.67
C ALA A 55 -7.70 -7.89 4.11
N ILE A 56 -7.57 -6.92 5.03
CA ILE A 56 -8.09 -7.04 6.39
C ILE A 56 -9.61 -7.06 6.40
N LEU A 57 -10.28 -6.21 5.63
CA LEU A 57 -11.74 -6.23 5.53
C LEU A 57 -12.24 -7.58 4.99
N LEU A 58 -11.58 -8.12 3.95
CA LEU A 58 -11.89 -9.44 3.44
C LEU A 58 -11.70 -10.54 4.51
N GLY A 59 -10.57 -10.49 5.24
CA GLY A 59 -10.32 -11.43 6.34
C GLY A 59 -11.35 -11.31 7.47
N LEU A 60 -11.64 -10.09 7.94
CA LEU A 60 -12.65 -9.84 8.98
C LEU A 60 -14.02 -10.36 8.55
N TYR A 61 -14.39 -10.13 7.29
CA TYR A 61 -15.65 -10.64 6.75
C TYR A 61 -15.68 -12.17 6.79
N LEU A 62 -14.67 -12.85 6.24
CA LEU A 62 -14.67 -14.32 6.12
C LEU A 62 -14.50 -15.05 7.46
N PHE A 63 -13.72 -14.50 8.39
CA PHE A 63 -13.41 -15.17 9.67
C PHE A 63 -14.35 -14.80 10.82
N PHE A 64 -15.01 -13.65 10.76
CA PHE A 64 -15.89 -13.19 11.84
C PHE A 64 -17.31 -12.95 11.35
N VAL A 65 -17.51 -12.09 10.34
CA VAL A 65 -18.87 -11.68 9.92
C VAL A 65 -19.67 -12.87 9.37
N SER A 66 -19.17 -13.54 8.33
CA SER A 66 -19.88 -14.67 7.71
C SER A 66 -20.21 -15.78 8.72
N PRO A 67 -19.26 -16.23 9.58
CA PRO A 67 -19.54 -17.24 10.60
C PRO A 67 -20.56 -16.78 11.66
N ILE A 68 -20.46 -15.54 12.15
CA ILE A 68 -21.36 -15.01 13.20
C ILE A 68 -22.79 -14.91 12.67
N PHE A 69 -22.97 -14.39 11.45
CA PHE A 69 -24.29 -14.19 10.85
C PHE A 69 -24.80 -15.41 10.07
N LYS A 70 -24.02 -16.50 10.02
CA LYS A 70 -24.34 -17.74 9.27
C LYS A 70 -24.72 -17.45 7.81
N LEU A 71 -23.93 -16.59 7.15
CA LEU A 71 -24.21 -16.18 5.78
C LEU A 71 -24.10 -17.37 4.81
N SER A 72 -24.82 -17.28 3.69
CA SER A 72 -24.77 -18.32 2.67
C SER A 72 -23.44 -18.27 1.92
N ARG A 73 -23.00 -19.44 1.41
CA ARG A 73 -21.81 -19.54 0.55
C ARG A 73 -21.88 -18.61 -0.67
N GLN A 74 -23.08 -18.31 -1.16
CA GLN A 74 -23.28 -17.38 -2.28
C GLN A 74 -22.93 -15.95 -1.88
N ALA A 75 -23.32 -15.49 -0.68
CA ALA A 75 -22.97 -14.18 -0.18
C ALA A 75 -21.44 -14.03 -0.04
N ASP A 76 -20.78 -15.06 0.50
CA ASP A 76 -19.33 -15.07 0.63
C ASP A 76 -18.61 -15.01 -0.71
N LEU A 77 -19.10 -15.76 -1.70
CA LEU A 77 -18.56 -15.71 -3.06
C LEU A 77 -18.70 -14.30 -3.64
N VAL A 78 -19.83 -13.63 -3.49
CA VAL A 78 -20.01 -12.26 -3.97
C VAL A 78 -18.98 -11.33 -3.33
N VAL A 79 -18.79 -11.40 -2.01
CA VAL A 79 -17.81 -10.55 -1.31
C VAL A 79 -16.39 -10.85 -1.76
N ILE A 80 -16.02 -12.13 -1.92
CA ILE A 80 -14.71 -12.53 -2.45
C ILE A 80 -14.54 -11.99 -3.87
N TRP A 81 -15.52 -12.15 -4.75
CA TRP A 81 -15.45 -11.68 -6.14
C TRP A 81 -15.35 -10.16 -6.26
N VAL A 82 -15.80 -9.40 -5.25
CA VAL A 82 -15.65 -7.95 -5.23
C VAL A 82 -14.33 -7.53 -4.60
N LEU A 83 -13.99 -8.04 -3.41
CA LEU A 83 -12.83 -7.56 -2.65
C LEU A 83 -11.50 -8.16 -3.12
N LEU A 84 -11.48 -9.41 -3.58
CA LEU A 84 -10.24 -10.06 -4.02
C LEU A 84 -9.63 -9.35 -5.24
N PRO A 85 -10.39 -9.00 -6.31
CA PRO A 85 -9.84 -8.21 -7.40
C PRO A 85 -9.33 -6.84 -6.95
N VAL A 86 -10.01 -6.18 -6.01
CA VAL A 86 -9.55 -4.89 -5.44
C VAL A 86 -8.19 -5.05 -4.76
N VAL A 87 -8.00 -6.09 -3.95
CA VAL A 87 -6.71 -6.41 -3.32
C VAL A 87 -5.64 -6.67 -4.38
N CYS A 88 -5.95 -7.48 -5.40
CA CYS A 88 -5.01 -7.77 -6.49
C CYS A 88 -4.61 -6.50 -7.26
N ILE A 89 -5.57 -5.64 -7.61
CA ILE A 89 -5.31 -4.38 -8.31
C ILE A 89 -4.42 -3.45 -7.47
N LEU A 90 -4.71 -3.31 -6.17
CA LEU A 90 -3.90 -2.48 -5.27
C LEU A 90 -2.48 -3.01 -5.12
N PHE A 91 -2.31 -4.34 -5.10
CA PHE A 91 -0.99 -4.97 -5.09
C PHE A 91 -0.22 -4.73 -6.40
N LEU A 92 -0.90 -4.81 -7.55
CA LEU A 92 -0.31 -4.48 -8.84
C LEU A 92 0.08 -2.99 -8.93
N ILE A 93 -0.76 -2.09 -8.40
CA ILE A 93 -0.45 -0.65 -8.31
C ILE A 93 0.77 -0.43 -7.40
N PHE A 94 0.82 -1.09 -6.23
CA PHE A 94 1.96 -1.03 -5.33
C PHE A 94 3.25 -1.43 -6.05
N GLY A 95 3.25 -2.58 -6.74
CA GLY A 95 4.38 -3.04 -7.54
C GLY A 95 4.74 -2.06 -8.67
N SER A 96 3.74 -1.54 -9.37
CA SER A 96 3.95 -0.59 -10.47
C SER A 96 4.59 0.72 -9.99
N ILE A 97 4.17 1.24 -8.83
CA ILE A 97 4.78 2.43 -8.23
C ILE A 97 6.21 2.12 -7.78
N PHE A 98 6.41 0.95 -7.16
CA PHE A 98 7.70 0.54 -6.66
C PHE A 98 8.75 0.36 -7.76
N PHE A 99 8.41 -0.36 -8.84
CA PHE A 99 9.36 -0.67 -9.92
C PHE A 99 9.43 0.41 -11.00
N PHE A 100 8.30 1.03 -11.35
CA PHE A 100 8.20 1.94 -12.49
C PHE A 100 7.86 3.39 -12.11
N GLY A 101 7.59 3.67 -10.83
CA GLY A 101 7.21 5.01 -10.38
C GLY A 101 5.87 5.49 -10.97
N ARG A 102 4.97 4.57 -11.33
CA ARG A 102 3.66 4.87 -11.90
C ARG A 102 2.52 4.09 -11.20
N PRO A 103 1.30 4.67 -11.13
CA PRO A 103 0.91 5.96 -11.68
C PRO A 103 1.22 7.14 -10.73
N LYS A 104 1.65 8.27 -11.30
CA LYS A 104 2.14 9.44 -10.53
C LYS A 104 1.09 10.11 -9.63
N PHE A 105 -0.20 9.98 -9.94
CA PHE A 105 -1.27 10.59 -9.14
C PHE A 105 -1.45 9.90 -7.77
N LEU A 106 -1.08 8.62 -7.66
CA LEU A 106 -1.10 7.85 -6.40
C LEU A 106 0.18 8.02 -5.58
N ILE A 107 1.12 8.82 -6.07
CA ILE A 107 2.38 9.13 -5.39
C ILE A 107 2.23 10.46 -4.66
N PRO A 108 2.68 10.55 -3.38
CA PRO A 108 2.71 11.81 -2.64
C PRO A 108 3.39 12.94 -3.45
N PRO A 109 2.82 14.17 -3.49
CA PRO A 109 3.28 15.23 -4.38
C PRO A 109 4.78 15.51 -4.32
N HIS A 110 5.33 15.61 -3.10
CA HIS A 110 6.75 15.87 -2.84
C HIS A 110 7.69 14.74 -3.27
N LEU A 111 7.17 13.54 -3.59
CA LEU A 111 7.98 12.40 -4.03
C LEU A 111 7.88 12.13 -5.54
N ARG A 112 7.05 12.87 -6.30
CA ARG A 112 6.80 12.62 -7.73
C ARG A 112 8.03 12.85 -8.63
N GLU A 113 8.87 13.82 -8.28
CA GLU A 113 9.98 14.28 -9.13
C GLU A 113 11.31 13.59 -8.85
N ALA A 114 11.50 13.05 -7.65
CA ALA A 114 12.72 12.33 -7.29
C ALA A 114 12.93 11.01 -8.08
N ALA A 115 12.05 10.68 -9.03
CA ALA A 115 12.18 9.57 -9.98
C ALA A 115 12.88 10.02 -11.26
N THR A 116 12.72 11.29 -11.65
CA THR A 116 13.24 11.84 -12.90
C THR A 116 14.76 11.98 -12.88
N THR A 117 15.35 12.27 -11.71
CA THR A 117 16.80 12.54 -11.57
C THR A 117 17.71 11.32 -11.74
N ARG A 118 17.17 10.10 -11.81
CA ARG A 118 17.96 8.88 -12.04
C ARG A 118 18.22 8.55 -13.50
N HIS A 119 17.39 9.06 -14.42
CA HIS A 119 17.63 8.83 -15.85
C HIS A 119 18.64 9.82 -16.45
N THR A 120 19.10 10.81 -15.70
CA THR A 120 20.05 11.84 -16.15
C THR A 120 21.44 11.72 -15.54
N LEU A 121 21.68 10.73 -14.67
CA LEU A 121 22.98 10.54 -14.00
C LEU A 121 23.55 9.12 -14.19
N SER A 122 23.10 8.41 -15.24
CA SER A 122 23.74 7.19 -15.74
C SER A 122 24.57 7.52 -16.98
#